data_AF-A0A2D7S3Y2-F1
#
_entry.id   AF-A0A2D7S3Y2-F1
#
_cell.length_a   1.000
_cell.length_b   1.000
_cell.length_c   1.000
_cell.angle_alpha   90.00
_cell.angle_beta   90.00
_cell.angle_gamma   90.00
#
_symmetry.space_group_name_H-M   'P 1'
#
loop_
_entity.id
_entity.type
_entity.pdbx_description
1 polymer ?
#
loop_
_entity_poly.entity_id
_entity_poly.type
_entity_poly.pdbx_seq_one_letter_code
_entity_poly.pdbx_strand_id
1 'polypeptide(L)'
;MKILNTIEKLGNKLPDPSILFIFGTFFVFILSMVISNSDVSVTDISGNKIIINNLFSSHGIWWLLSTMVNNFITFPPLGIVLVGMLGIGLAEKTGFLPALLHSIITKVHKRMLTPMVMLLGILSSIALDAGYVVLIPLAAGLYLSAGRSPLL
;
A
#
# COMPACT_ATOMS: atom_id res chain seq x y z
N MET A 1 -17.09 21.09 -12.87
CA MET A 1 -15.71 21.08 -13.43
C MET A 1 -14.66 21.73 -12.52
N LYS A 2 -14.93 22.86 -11.84
CA LYS A 2 -13.94 23.48 -10.92
C LYS A 2 -13.43 22.55 -9.80
N ILE A 3 -14.32 21.73 -9.24
CA ILE A 3 -13.97 20.76 -8.17
C ILE A 3 -12.99 19.70 -8.70
N LEU A 4 -13.24 19.13 -9.89
CA LEU A 4 -12.38 18.10 -10.48
C LEU A 4 -10.98 18.65 -10.78
N ASN A 5 -10.90 19.88 -11.32
CA ASN A 5 -9.63 20.57 -11.55
C ASN A 5 -8.88 20.86 -10.25
N THR A 6 -9.58 21.16 -9.15
CA THR A 6 -8.94 21.34 -7.84
C THR A 6 -8.38 20.02 -7.32
N ILE A 7 -9.12 18.92 -7.44
CA ILE A 7 -8.66 17.58 -7.03
C ILE A 7 -7.43 17.15 -7.83
N GLU A 8 -7.46 17.33 -9.15
CA GLU A 8 -6.33 17.01 -10.04
C GLU A 8 -5.07 17.81 -9.65
N LYS A 9 -5.23 19.13 -9.45
CA LYS A 9 -4.11 19.99 -9.04
C LYS A 9 -3.54 19.63 -7.67
N LEU A 10 -4.39 19.25 -6.71
CA LEU A 10 -3.96 18.82 -5.39
C LEU A 10 -3.25 17.47 -5.45
N GLY A 11 -3.79 16.51 -6.20
CA GLY A 11 -3.18 15.20 -6.41
C GLY A 11 -1.80 15.30 -7.08
N ASN A 12 -1.70 16.07 -8.16
CA ASN A 12 -0.44 16.26 -8.88
C ASN A 12 0.63 17.05 -8.11
N LYS A 13 0.24 17.72 -7.01
CA LYS A 13 1.18 18.49 -6.18
C LYS A 13 1.89 17.62 -5.13
N LEU A 14 1.31 16.47 -4.78
CA LEU A 14 1.93 15.53 -3.86
C LEU A 14 3.09 14.82 -4.57
N PRO A 15 4.33 14.93 -4.06
CA PRO A 15 5.45 14.17 -4.62
C PRO A 15 5.27 12.67 -4.33
N ASP A 16 6.03 11.84 -5.06
CA ASP A 16 6.06 10.40 -4.84
C ASP A 16 6.23 10.06 -3.35
N PRO A 17 5.52 9.04 -2.82
CA PRO A 17 5.62 8.67 -1.41
C PRO A 17 7.06 8.45 -0.92
N SER A 18 7.95 7.90 -1.76
CA SER A 18 9.36 7.69 -1.39
C SER A 18 10.07 9.01 -1.14
N ILE A 19 9.77 10.05 -1.93
CA ILE A 19 10.30 11.41 -1.75
C ILE A 19 9.80 12.02 -0.44
N LEU A 20 8.54 11.79 -0.08
CA LEU A 20 8.00 12.22 1.22
C LEU A 20 8.76 11.61 2.39
N PHE A 21 9.10 10.32 2.33
CA PHE A 21 9.92 9.67 3.37
C PHE A 21 11.35 10.20 3.42
N ILE A 22 11.95 10.52 2.27
CA ILE A 22 13.28 11.17 2.21
C ILE A 22 13.21 12.53 2.89
N PHE A 23 12.24 13.38 2.53
CA PHE A 23 12.06 14.68 3.18
C PHE A 23 11.79 14.55 4.67
N GLY A 24 10.95 13.60 5.08
CA GLY A 24 10.70 13.31 6.50
C GLY A 24 11.96 12.90 7.25
N THR A 25 12.80 12.07 6.64
CA THR A 25 14.09 11.64 7.22
C THR A 25 15.02 12.83 7.41
N PHE A 26 15.22 13.65 6.37
CA PHE A 26 16.03 14.87 6.48
C PHE A 26 15.46 15.86 7.50
N PHE A 27 14.14 15.99 7.56
CA PHE A 27 13.46 16.85 8.51
C PHE A 27 13.73 16.39 9.96
N VAL A 28 13.63 15.09 10.24
CA VAL A 28 13.98 14.51 11.55
C VAL A 28 15.46 14.73 11.89
N PHE A 29 16.35 14.59 10.91
CA PHE A 29 17.78 14.88 11.09
C PHE A 29 18.02 16.33 11.52
N ILE A 30 17.41 17.30 10.82
CA ILE A 30 17.52 18.72 11.14
C ILE A 30 16.93 19.02 12.53
N LEU A 31 15.74 18.49 12.83
CA LEU A 31 15.13 18.66 14.14
C LEU A 31 15.99 18.07 15.25
N SER A 32 16.57 16.89 15.05
CA SER A 32 17.45 16.26 16.04
C SER A 32 18.64 17.14 16.38
N MET A 33 19.23 17.83 15.40
CA MET A 33 20.35 18.75 15.59
C MET A 33 19.96 20.03 16.32
N VAL A 34 18.82 20.64 15.95
CA VAL A 34 18.36 21.89 16.57
C VAL A 34 17.96 21.65 18.02
N ILE A 35 17.21 20.58 18.28
CA ILE A 35 16.66 20.31 19.61
C ILE A 35 17.73 19.72 20.53
N SER A 36 18.69 18.92 20.03
CA SER A 36 19.78 18.40 20.87
C SER A 36 20.68 19.48 21.46
N ASN A 37 20.74 20.66 20.84
CA ASN A 37 21.49 21.81 21.35
C ASN A 37 20.76 22.56 22.47
N SER A 38 19.48 22.24 22.68
CA SER A 38 18.70 22.76 23.80
C SER A 38 18.73 21.72 24.92
N ASP A 39 18.86 22.14 26.18
CA ASP A 39 18.85 21.27 27.38
C ASP A 39 17.46 20.65 27.68
N VAL A 40 16.69 20.36 26.64
CA VAL A 40 15.34 19.82 26.71
C VAL A 40 15.44 18.33 27.00
N SER A 41 14.91 17.94 28.14
CA SER A 41 14.79 16.53 28.53
C SER A 41 13.38 16.23 29.00
N VAL A 42 12.86 15.09 28.57
CA VAL A 42 11.55 14.59 29.00
C VAL A 42 11.77 13.37 29.88
N THR A 43 11.06 13.28 30.99
CA THR A 43 11.04 12.09 31.83
C THR A 43 9.99 11.11 31.32
N ASP A 44 10.39 9.86 31.18
CA ASP A 44 9.48 8.76 30.89
C ASP A 44 8.57 8.45 32.09
N ILE A 45 7.52 7.66 31.87
CA ILE A 45 6.56 7.21 32.88
C ILE A 45 7.28 6.44 34.02
N SER A 46 8.41 5.80 33.72
CA SER A 46 9.28 5.11 34.69
C SER A 46 10.28 6.02 35.41
N GLY A 47 10.25 7.34 35.17
CA GLY A 47 11.16 8.31 35.80
C GLY A 47 12.54 8.42 35.14
N ASN A 48 12.80 7.69 34.05
CA ASN A 48 14.06 7.76 33.32
C ASN A 48 14.10 9.03 32.45
N LYS A 49 15.25 9.72 32.44
CA LYS A 49 15.48 10.90 31.62
C LYS A 49 15.76 10.48 30.18
N ILE A 50 14.91 10.88 29.24
CA ILE A 50 15.12 10.66 27.80
C ILE A 50 16.03 11.76 27.27
N ILE A 51 17.16 11.36 26.69
CA ILE A 51 18.15 12.26 26.10
C ILE A 51 17.95 12.27 24.59
N ILE A 52 17.97 13.48 24.01
CA ILE A 52 17.85 13.67 22.57
C ILE A 52 19.22 13.45 21.93
N ASN A 53 19.29 12.51 20.98
CA ASN A 53 20.52 12.21 20.26
C ASN A 53 20.56 12.98 18.94
N ASN A 54 21.67 13.69 18.69
CA ASN A 54 21.90 14.38 17.43
C ASN A 54 22.32 13.38 16.34
N LEU A 55 21.51 13.25 15.29
CA LEU A 55 21.78 12.33 14.18
C LEU A 55 22.88 12.82 13.22
N PHE A 56 23.19 14.12 13.20
CA PHE A 56 24.31 14.67 12.44
C PHE A 56 25.68 14.52 13.13
N SER A 57 25.70 14.07 14.39
CA SER A 57 26.96 13.79 15.09
C SER A 57 27.69 12.60 14.48
N SER A 58 29.01 12.49 14.70
CA SER A 58 29.80 11.33 14.24
C SER A 58 29.20 9.99 14.72
N HIS A 59 28.69 9.96 15.95
CA HIS A 59 28.01 8.78 16.49
C HIS A 59 26.66 8.54 15.79
N GLY A 60 25.86 9.58 15.56
CA GLY A 60 24.58 9.49 14.86
C GLY A 60 24.70 8.98 13.42
N ILE A 61 25.70 9.45 12.68
CA ILE A 61 26.00 8.99 11.32
C ILE A 61 26.47 7.53 11.33
N TRP A 62 27.35 7.16 12.26
CA TRP A 62 27.77 5.76 12.44
C TRP A 62 26.58 4.86 12.77
N TRP A 63 25.69 5.30 13.67
CA TRP A 63 24.48 4.58 14.04
C TRP A 63 23.54 4.41 12.85
N LEU A 64 23.32 5.46 12.06
CA LEU A 64 22.52 5.39 10.84
C LEU A 64 23.07 4.32 9.90
N LEU A 65 24.36 4.39 9.55
CA LEU A 65 24.97 3.49 8.59
C LEU A 65 25.03 2.04 9.09
N SER A 66 25.31 1.83 10.38
CA SER A 66 25.41 0.50 10.99
C SER A 66 24.06 -0.18 11.16
N THR A 67 22.99 0.57 11.41
CA THR A 67 21.64 0.01 11.65
C THR A 67 20.74 0.03 10.42
N MET A 68 21.07 0.78 9.37
CA MET A 68 20.24 0.95 8.16
C MET A 68 19.73 -0.37 7.58
N VAL A 69 20.65 -1.32 7.33
CA VAL A 69 20.28 -2.62 6.74
C VAL A 69 19.40 -3.41 7.70
N ASN A 70 19.76 -3.43 8.99
CA ASN A 70 19.00 -4.17 10.00
C ASN A 70 17.57 -3.61 10.11
N ASN A 71 17.42 -2.29 10.21
CA ASN A 71 16.12 -1.61 10.26
C ASN A 71 15.26 -1.93 9.02
N PHE A 72 15.88 -2.03 7.85
CA PHE A 72 15.17 -2.39 6.61
C PHE A 72 14.69 -3.84 6.65
N ILE A 73 15.56 -4.80 6.95
CA ILE A 73 15.20 -6.24 6.91
C ILE A 73 14.28 -6.66 8.07
N THR A 74 14.37 -6.02 9.23
CA THR A 74 13.50 -6.31 10.39
C THR A 74 12.17 -5.57 10.35
N PHE A 75 11.92 -4.78 9.30
CA PHE A 75 10.66 -4.06 9.15
C PHE A 75 9.50 -5.08 9.01
N PRO A 76 8.59 -5.20 10.00
CA PRO A 76 7.64 -6.31 10.05
C PRO A 76 6.79 -6.52 8.77
N PRO A 77 6.32 -5.45 8.10
CA PRO A 77 5.57 -5.60 6.85
C PRO A 77 6.38 -6.20 5.68
N LEU A 78 7.70 -5.97 5.64
CA LEU A 78 8.54 -6.37 4.49
C LEU A 78 8.52 -7.89 4.30
N GLY A 79 8.78 -8.66 5.36
CA GLY A 79 8.86 -10.11 5.28
C GLY A 79 7.53 -10.77 4.90
N ILE A 80 6.43 -10.33 5.53
CA ILE A 80 5.09 -10.90 5.31
C ILE A 80 4.64 -10.65 3.87
N VAL A 81 4.84 -9.43 3.36
CA VAL A 81 4.43 -9.06 2.00
C VAL A 81 5.25 -9.81 0.95
N LEU A 82 6.58 -9.88 1.10
CA LEU A 82 7.42 -10.59 0.13
C LEU A 82 7.06 -12.07 0.01
N VAL A 83 6.90 -12.75 1.14
CA VAL A 83 6.53 -14.18 1.15
C VAL A 83 5.12 -14.37 0.59
N GLY A 84 4.16 -13.50 0.95
CA GLY A 84 2.81 -13.54 0.40
C GLY A 84 2.78 -13.31 -1.12
N MET A 85 3.54 -12.33 -1.62
CA MET A 85 3.65 -12.01 -3.05
C MET A 85 4.29 -13.13 -3.87
N LEU A 86 5.18 -13.96 -3.29
CA LEU A 86 5.68 -15.15 -3.97
C LEU A 86 4.56 -16.15 -4.28
N GLY A 87 3.68 -16.41 -3.30
CA GLY A 87 2.53 -17.30 -3.49
C GLY A 87 1.49 -16.74 -4.46
N ILE A 88 1.11 -15.46 -4.28
CA ILE A 88 0.16 -14.78 -5.17
C ILE A 88 0.73 -14.67 -6.59
N GLY A 89 2.01 -14.31 -6.72
CA GLY A 89 2.71 -14.19 -8.00
C GLY A 89 2.75 -15.51 -8.77
N LEU A 90 2.98 -16.63 -8.09
CA LEU A 90 2.89 -17.96 -8.69
C LEU A 90 1.47 -18.23 -9.21
N ALA A 91 0.46 -18.07 -8.36
CA ALA A 91 -0.94 -18.32 -8.71
C ALA A 91 -1.44 -17.43 -9.86
N GLU A 92 -0.96 -16.19 -9.93
CA GLU A 92 -1.28 -15.27 -11.02
C GLU A 92 -0.57 -15.66 -12.32
N LYS A 93 0.74 -15.95 -12.28
CA LYS A 93 1.52 -16.29 -13.48
C LYS A 93 1.15 -17.63 -14.09
N THR A 94 0.64 -18.58 -13.31
CA THR A 94 0.08 -19.83 -13.83
C THR A 94 -1.34 -19.66 -14.40
N GLY A 95 -1.95 -18.47 -14.26
CA GLY A 95 -3.33 -18.20 -14.67
C GLY A 95 -4.39 -18.81 -13.75
N PHE A 96 -4.00 -19.28 -12.56
CA PHE A 96 -4.92 -19.94 -11.62
C PHE A 96 -5.98 -18.97 -11.10
N LEU A 97 -5.59 -17.77 -10.65
CA LEU A 97 -6.52 -16.76 -10.14
C LEU A 97 -7.51 -16.27 -11.23
N PRO A 98 -7.06 -15.86 -12.44
CA PRO A 98 -7.95 -15.55 -13.56
C PRO A 98 -8.92 -16.68 -13.91
N ALA A 99 -8.44 -17.92 -14.02
CA ALA A 99 -9.27 -19.07 -14.37
C ALA A 99 -10.32 -19.39 -13.29
N LEU A 100 -9.96 -19.23 -12.02
CA LEU A 100 -10.86 -19.41 -10.89
C LEU A 100 -11.97 -18.35 -10.90
N LEU A 101 -11.63 -17.07 -11.06
CA LEU A 101 -12.60 -15.98 -11.18
C LEU A 101 -13.56 -16.23 -12.35
N HIS A 102 -13.01 -16.60 -13.52
CA HIS A 102 -13.79 -16.94 -14.72
C HIS A 102 -14.73 -18.13 -14.49
N SER A 103 -14.25 -19.20 -13.85
CA SER A 103 -15.08 -20.38 -13.59
C SER A 103 -16.21 -20.11 -12.62
N ILE A 104 -16.05 -19.21 -11.65
CA ILE A 104 -17.11 -18.90 -10.69
C ILE A 104 -18.19 -18.08 -11.38
N ILE A 105 -17.82 -16.98 -12.03
CA ILE A 105 -18.78 -16.01 -12.59
C ILE A 105 -19.60 -16.58 -13.76
N THR A 106 -19.01 -17.44 -14.59
CA THR A 106 -19.73 -18.10 -15.71
C THR A 106 -20.78 -19.10 -15.27
N LYS A 107 -20.68 -19.61 -14.03
CA LYS A 107 -21.65 -20.55 -13.44
C LYS A 107 -22.76 -19.86 -12.64
N VAL A 108 -22.75 -18.53 -12.55
CA VAL A 108 -23.73 -17.77 -11.74
C VAL A 108 -25.09 -17.70 -12.45
N HIS A 109 -26.16 -18.01 -11.72
CA HIS A 109 -27.52 -17.84 -12.21
C HIS A 109 -27.90 -16.37 -12.38
N LYS A 110 -28.68 -16.02 -13.43
CA LYS A 110 -29.03 -14.62 -13.81
C LYS A 110 -29.54 -13.75 -12.65
N ARG A 111 -30.29 -14.31 -11.68
CA ARG A 111 -30.78 -13.55 -10.51
C ARG A 111 -29.68 -13.16 -9.52
N MET A 112 -28.62 -13.96 -9.41
CA MET A 112 -27.49 -13.75 -8.48
C MET A 112 -26.30 -13.01 -9.12
N LEU A 113 -26.43 -12.55 -10.36
CA LEU A 113 -25.32 -11.91 -11.09
C LEU A 113 -24.76 -10.70 -10.34
N THR A 114 -25.61 -9.77 -9.90
CA THR A 114 -25.20 -8.56 -9.18
C THR A 114 -24.50 -8.83 -7.84
N PRO A 115 -25.07 -9.62 -6.90
CA PRO A 115 -24.38 -9.91 -5.66
C PRO A 115 -23.09 -10.71 -5.87
N MET A 116 -23.03 -11.61 -6.85
CA MET A 116 -21.81 -12.38 -7.13
C MET A 116 -20.71 -11.53 -7.75
N VAL A 117 -21.04 -10.61 -8.66
CA VAL A 117 -20.03 -9.69 -9.22
C VAL A 117 -19.46 -8.77 -8.15
N MET A 118 -20.28 -8.26 -7.23
CA MET A 118 -19.78 -7.51 -6.07
C MET A 118 -18.88 -8.37 -5.18
N LEU A 119 -19.31 -9.59 -4.83
CA LEU A 119 -18.52 -10.51 -4.01
C LEU A 119 -17.16 -10.81 -4.65
N LEU A 120 -17.16 -11.15 -5.95
CA LEU A 120 -15.94 -11.42 -6.70
C LEU A 120 -15.07 -10.17 -6.82
N GLY A 121 -15.65 -8.98 -6.93
CA GLY A 121 -14.92 -7.72 -6.93
C GLY A 121 -14.15 -7.52 -5.62
N ILE A 122 -14.80 -7.77 -4.48
CA ILE A 122 -14.15 -7.68 -3.15
C ILE A 122 -13.06 -8.75 -3.02
N LEU A 123 -13.33 -10.01 -3.38
CA LEU A 123 -12.36 -11.10 -3.32
C LEU A 123 -11.18 -10.90 -4.28
N SER A 124 -11.39 -10.17 -5.38
CA SER A 124 -10.33 -9.86 -6.33
C SER A 124 -9.27 -8.90 -5.79
N SER A 125 -9.47 -8.28 -4.62
CA SER A 125 -8.42 -7.50 -3.93
C SER A 125 -7.16 -8.32 -3.58
N ILE A 126 -7.29 -9.65 -3.53
CA ILE A 126 -6.16 -10.58 -3.34
C ILE A 126 -5.42 -10.81 -4.67
N ALA A 127 -6.13 -10.70 -5.80
CA ALA A 127 -5.63 -10.93 -7.13
C ALA A 127 -5.23 -9.60 -7.78
N LEU A 128 -3.96 -9.23 -7.59
CA LEU A 128 -3.33 -7.95 -8.01
C LEU A 128 -3.92 -7.36 -9.30
N ASP A 129 -3.83 -8.09 -10.41
CA ASP A 129 -4.22 -7.59 -11.75
C ASP A 129 -5.51 -8.26 -12.28
N ALA A 130 -5.78 -9.52 -11.92
CA ALA A 130 -6.91 -10.28 -12.46
C ALA A 130 -8.26 -9.62 -12.19
N GLY A 131 -8.43 -8.97 -11.04
CA GLY A 131 -9.66 -8.26 -10.70
C GLY A 131 -9.99 -7.14 -11.68
N TYR A 132 -9.00 -6.37 -12.11
CA TYR A 132 -9.22 -5.26 -13.03
C TYR A 132 -9.28 -5.70 -14.49
N VAL A 133 -8.36 -6.59 -14.89
CA VAL A 133 -8.18 -6.97 -16.30
C VAL A 133 -9.23 -8.00 -16.74
N VAL A 134 -9.63 -8.93 -15.87
CA VAL A 134 -10.51 -10.04 -16.26
C VAL A 134 -11.93 -9.82 -15.75
N LEU A 135 -12.12 -9.53 -14.46
CA LEU A 135 -13.46 -9.52 -13.87
C LEU A 135 -14.35 -8.40 -14.44
N ILE A 136 -13.82 -7.19 -14.66
CA ILE A 136 -14.57 -6.04 -15.18
C ILE A 136 -15.18 -6.33 -16.58
N PRO A 137 -14.39 -6.65 -17.63
CA PRO A 137 -14.95 -6.91 -18.95
C PRO A 137 -15.84 -8.16 -18.97
N LEU A 138 -15.52 -9.18 -18.18
CA LEU A 138 -16.31 -10.40 -18.15
C LEU A 138 -17.67 -10.20 -17.48
N ALA A 139 -17.72 -9.42 -16.40
CA ALA A 139 -18.97 -8.99 -15.80
C ALA A 139 -19.83 -8.21 -16.80
N ALA A 140 -19.25 -7.24 -17.52
CA ALA A 140 -19.98 -6.48 -18.55
C ALA A 140 -20.58 -7.40 -19.64
N GLY A 141 -19.80 -8.37 -20.15
CA GLY A 141 -20.26 -9.34 -21.14
C GLY A 141 -21.38 -10.26 -20.62
N LEU A 142 -21.32 -10.68 -19.37
CA LEU A 142 -22.37 -11.50 -18.74
C LEU A 142 -23.65 -10.71 -18.47
N TYR A 143 -23.53 -9.42 -18.12
CA TYR A 143 -24.69 -8.53 -18.00
C TYR A 143 -25.41 -8.34 -19.34
N LEU A 144 -24.66 -8.08 -20.42
CA LEU A 144 -25.20 -8.01 -21.78
C LEU A 144 -25.91 -9.31 -22.17
N SER A 145 -25.27 -10.46 -21.93
CA SER A 145 -25.81 -11.80 -22.23
C SER A 145 -27.06 -12.13 -21.39
N ALA A 146 -27.19 -11.53 -20.20
CA ALA A 146 -28.35 -11.65 -19.33
C ALA A 146 -29.48 -10.65 -19.66
N GLY A 147 -29.29 -9.76 -20.65
CA GLY A 147 -30.24 -8.70 -21.01
C GLY A 147 -30.28 -7.54 -20.00
N ARG A 148 -29.19 -7.33 -19.25
CA ARG A 148 -29.02 -6.25 -18.26
C ARG A 148 -27.99 -5.22 -18.76
N SER A 149 -28.03 -4.00 -18.22
CA SER A 149 -27.07 -2.95 -18.59
C SER A 149 -25.64 -3.32 -18.15
N PRO A 150 -24.63 -3.25 -19.05
CA PRO A 150 -23.22 -3.55 -18.73
C PRO A 150 -22.47 -2.46 -17.99
N LEU A 151 -22.98 -1.22 -17.98
CA LEU A 151 -22.36 -0.08 -17.31
C LEU A 151 -22.87 0.12 -15.87
N LEU A 152 -23.72 -0.82 -15.39
CA LEU A 152 -24.80 -0.68 -14.39
C LEU A 152 -26.14 -0.30 -15.01
#